data_AF-A0AAU2V7H0-F1
#
_entry.id   AF-A0AAU2V7H0-F1
#
_cell.length_a   1.000
_cell.length_b   1.000
_cell.length_c   1.000
_cell.angle_alpha   90.00
_cell.angle_beta   90.00
_cell.angle_gamma   90.00
#
_symmetry.space_group_name_H-M   'P 1'
#
loop_
_entity.id
_entity.type
_entity.pdbx_description
1 polymer ?
#
loop_
_entity_poly.entity_id
_entity_poly.type
_entity_poly.pdbx_seq_one_letter_code
_entity_poly.pdbx_strand_id
1 'polypeptide(L)'
;MCAGGPRELLDFSASRAEAEEIAGQAWDLWHTLVAEYPPADSQTTVARRTGEIGTEYWSQPLIRAFGEALDTLHRTRRTYRFGGLLSSLDPVSDIGEASREEFASRQGHFALKRRNVLTLGGWWYEIGDPPLHGACQSPSQCPHEPDVGEGVVAVDAYLRGLAPDTLLVRVHCHV
;
A
#
# COMPACT_ATOMS: atom_id res chain seq x y z
N MET A 1 -5.01 -12.09 20.81
CA MET A 1 -4.56 -12.34 19.42
C MET A 1 -3.09 -11.99 19.37
N CYS A 2 -2.21 -12.98 19.19
CA CYS A 2 -0.76 -12.75 19.17
C CYS A 2 -0.38 -12.23 17.78
N ALA A 3 0.10 -11.00 17.70
CA ALA A 3 0.63 -10.42 16.47
C ALA A 3 2.16 -10.46 16.57
N GLY A 4 2.77 -11.34 15.78
CA GLY A 4 4.21 -11.49 15.69
C GLY A 4 4.66 -12.92 15.42
N GLY A 5 5.63 -13.05 14.53
CA GLY A 5 6.26 -14.29 14.08
C GLY A 5 7.66 -13.99 13.54
N PRO A 6 8.46 -15.01 13.18
CA PRO A 6 9.78 -14.78 12.60
C PRO A 6 9.67 -13.98 11.31
N ARG A 7 10.66 -13.12 11.05
CA ARG A 7 10.75 -12.33 9.81
C ARG A 7 10.71 -13.22 8.57
N GLU A 8 11.24 -14.45 8.61
CA GLU A 8 11.12 -15.43 7.51
C GLU A 8 9.69 -15.98 7.35
N LEU A 9 8.89 -16.08 8.41
CA LEU A 9 7.45 -16.38 8.30
C LEU A 9 6.62 -15.16 7.86
N LEU A 10 7.20 -13.97 8.01
CA LEU A 10 6.75 -12.70 7.46
C LEU A 10 7.58 -12.32 6.21
N ASP A 11 8.02 -13.30 5.41
CA ASP A 11 8.71 -13.01 4.16
C ASP A 11 7.71 -12.44 3.14
N PHE A 12 7.75 -11.13 3.02
CA PHE A 12 6.91 -10.37 2.12
C PHE A 12 7.63 -10.02 0.82
N SER A 13 8.87 -10.50 0.62
CA SER A 13 9.63 -10.24 -0.60
C SER A 13 8.90 -10.80 -1.82
N ALA A 14 8.32 -12.00 -1.69
CA ALA A 14 7.46 -12.59 -2.70
C ALA A 14 6.19 -11.76 -2.97
N SER A 15 5.48 -11.35 -1.91
CA SER A 15 4.27 -10.53 -2.05
C SER A 15 4.55 -9.15 -2.65
N ARG A 16 5.71 -8.57 -2.33
CA ARG A 16 6.17 -7.30 -2.89
C ARG A 16 6.52 -7.46 -4.37
N ALA A 17 7.31 -8.47 -4.70
CA ALA A 17 7.69 -8.75 -6.08
C ALA A 17 6.47 -9.02 -6.96
N GLU A 18 5.52 -9.81 -6.46
CA GLU A 18 4.24 -10.07 -7.15
C GLU A 18 3.44 -8.78 -7.34
N ALA A 19 3.37 -7.92 -6.32
CA ALA A 19 2.70 -6.62 -6.43
C ALA A 19 3.37 -5.66 -7.41
N GLU A 20 4.70 -5.59 -7.41
CA GLU A 20 5.49 -4.80 -8.35
C GLU A 20 5.29 -5.32 -9.79
N GLU A 21 5.20 -6.63 -9.97
CA GLU A 21 4.92 -7.25 -11.27
C GLU A 21 3.52 -6.89 -11.78
N ILE A 22 2.50 -6.99 -10.93
CA ILE A 22 1.11 -6.62 -11.24
C ILE A 22 1.02 -5.12 -11.56
N ALA A 23 1.67 -4.28 -10.75
CA ALA A 23 1.70 -2.84 -10.97
C ALA A 23 2.43 -2.46 -12.27
N GLY A 24 3.51 -3.16 -12.61
CA GLY A 24 4.19 -2.99 -13.90
C GLY A 24 3.26 -3.31 -15.07
N GLN A 25 2.49 -4.41 -15.00
CA GLN A 25 1.49 -4.75 -16.02
C GLN A 25 0.39 -3.70 -16.13
N ALA A 26 -0.09 -3.16 -15.00
CA ALA A 26 -1.06 -2.07 -15.01
C ALA A 26 -0.50 -0.79 -15.67
N TRP A 27 0.77 -0.47 -15.42
CA TRP A 27 1.46 0.65 -16.07
C TRP A 27 1.55 0.45 -17.59
N ASP A 28 1.92 -0.77 -18.02
CA ASP A 28 2.03 -1.14 -19.44
C ASP A 28 0.66 -1.06 -20.15
N LEU A 29 -0.41 -1.52 -19.48
CA LEU A 29 -1.79 -1.43 -19.97
C LEU A 29 -2.25 0.03 -20.14
N TRP A 30 -1.99 0.89 -19.15
CA TRP A 30 -2.34 2.31 -19.25
C TRP A 30 -1.69 2.98 -20.46
N HIS A 31 -0.39 2.80 -20.63
CA HIS A 31 0.35 3.44 -21.73
C HIS A 31 -0.05 2.89 -23.11
N THR A 32 -0.47 1.62 -23.18
CA THR A 32 -1.06 1.06 -24.42
C THR A 32 -2.38 1.76 -24.74
N LEU A 33 -3.27 1.90 -23.74
CA LEU A 33 -4.60 2.50 -23.94
C LEU A 33 -4.54 4.01 -24.21
N VAL A 34 -3.59 4.74 -23.64
CA VAL A 34 -3.37 6.18 -23.93
C VAL A 34 -3.11 6.42 -25.41
N ALA A 35 -2.51 5.46 -26.13
CA ALA A 35 -2.29 5.57 -27.57
C ALA A 35 -3.56 5.31 -28.41
N GLU A 36 -4.55 4.62 -27.86
CA GLU A 36 -5.75 4.16 -28.57
C GLU A 36 -7.01 5.00 -28.29
N TYR A 37 -7.04 5.68 -27.15
CA TYR A 37 -8.21 6.44 -26.68
C TYR A 37 -7.92 7.93 -26.56
N PRO A 38 -8.96 8.80 -26.66
CA PRO A 38 -8.81 10.22 -26.37
C PRO A 38 -8.26 10.45 -24.94
N PRO A 39 -7.46 11.51 -24.73
CA PRO A 39 -6.96 11.88 -23.40
C PRO A 39 -8.10 12.03 -22.39
N ALA A 40 -7.86 11.61 -21.15
CA ALA A 40 -8.77 11.75 -20.03
C ALA A 40 -8.30 12.83 -19.05
N ASP A 41 -9.25 13.53 -18.44
CA ASP A 41 -9.05 14.41 -17.30
C ASP A 41 -8.86 13.59 -16.01
N SER A 42 -7.98 14.06 -15.14
CA SER A 42 -7.77 13.50 -13.80
C SER A 42 -8.99 13.70 -12.88
N GLN A 43 -9.09 12.90 -11.80
CA GLN A 43 -10.17 13.02 -10.82
C GLN A 43 -10.24 14.43 -10.23
N THR A 44 -9.08 15.01 -9.89
CA THR A 44 -8.99 16.38 -9.35
C THR A 44 -9.50 17.42 -10.35
N THR A 45 -9.19 17.24 -11.64
CA THR A 45 -9.65 18.17 -12.69
C THR A 45 -11.15 18.11 -12.86
N VAL A 46 -11.74 16.91 -12.92
CA VAL A 46 -13.19 16.72 -13.00
C VAL A 46 -13.86 17.27 -11.75
N ALA A 47 -13.40 16.91 -10.55
CA ALA A 47 -13.98 17.38 -9.30
C ALA A 47 -13.96 18.90 -9.16
N ARG A 48 -12.92 19.58 -9.66
CA ARG A 48 -12.86 21.05 -9.68
C ARG A 48 -13.91 21.66 -10.62
N ARG A 49 -14.24 20.98 -11.73
CA ARG A 49 -15.23 21.43 -12.72
C ARG A 49 -16.67 21.18 -12.25
N THR A 50 -16.93 20.02 -11.65
CA THR A 50 -18.29 19.54 -11.33
C THR A 50 -18.68 19.73 -9.87
N GLY A 51 -17.70 19.88 -8.98
CA GLY A 51 -17.87 19.85 -7.53
C GLY A 51 -17.80 18.44 -6.91
N GLU A 52 -17.73 17.37 -7.70
CA GLU A 52 -17.69 15.98 -7.21
C GLU A 52 -16.95 15.02 -8.17
N ILE A 53 -16.34 13.95 -7.62
CA ILE A 53 -15.85 12.82 -8.43
C ILE A 53 -17.06 11.95 -8.76
N GLY A 54 -17.74 12.29 -9.85
CA GLY A 54 -18.99 11.68 -10.25
C GLY A 54 -18.89 10.84 -11.52
N THR A 55 -20.06 10.52 -12.08
CA THR A 55 -20.25 9.75 -13.32
C THR A 55 -19.42 10.26 -14.49
N GLU A 56 -19.14 11.57 -14.55
CA GLU A 56 -18.35 12.19 -15.62
C GLU A 56 -16.92 11.64 -15.69
N TYR A 57 -16.26 11.43 -14.55
CA TYR A 57 -14.91 10.89 -14.55
C TYR A 57 -14.89 9.44 -15.04
N TRP A 58 -15.82 8.61 -14.55
CA TRP A 58 -15.92 7.19 -14.89
C TRP A 58 -16.46 6.92 -16.30
N SER A 59 -17.13 7.89 -16.92
CA SER A 59 -17.65 7.76 -18.28
C SER A 59 -16.61 8.09 -19.37
N GLN A 60 -15.45 8.63 -18.99
CA GLN A 60 -14.36 8.90 -19.92
C GLN A 60 -13.89 7.60 -20.59
N PRO A 61 -13.77 7.55 -21.94
CA PRO A 61 -13.48 6.31 -22.66
C PRO A 61 -12.21 5.59 -22.18
N LEU A 62 -11.12 6.35 -21.98
CA LEU A 62 -9.84 5.82 -21.50
C LEU A 62 -9.94 5.28 -20.06
N ILE A 63 -10.63 5.98 -19.17
CA ILE A 63 -10.80 5.55 -17.77
C ILE A 63 -11.61 4.25 -17.71
N ARG A 64 -12.70 4.16 -18.48
CA ARG A 64 -13.52 2.96 -18.55
C ARG A 64 -12.74 1.77 -19.13
N ALA A 65 -12.03 1.97 -20.24
CA ALA A 65 -11.23 0.92 -20.86
C ALA A 65 -10.13 0.41 -19.92
N PHE A 66 -9.47 1.31 -19.20
CA PHE A 66 -8.47 0.95 -18.22
C PHE A 66 -9.06 0.18 -17.03
N GLY A 67 -10.23 0.59 -16.54
CA GLY A 67 -10.96 -0.14 -15.49
C GLY A 67 -11.30 -1.58 -15.90
N GLU A 68 -11.80 -1.79 -17.11
CA GLU A 68 -12.10 -3.12 -17.66
C GLU A 68 -10.83 -4.01 -17.81
N ALA A 69 -9.72 -3.39 -18.24
CA ALA A 69 -8.42 -4.06 -18.35
C ALA A 69 -7.88 -4.45 -16.97
N LEU A 70 -7.96 -3.57 -15.98
CA LEU A 70 -7.57 -3.84 -14.59
C LEU A 70 -8.42 -4.95 -13.96
N ASP A 71 -9.73 -4.94 -14.17
CA ASP A 71 -10.62 -6.02 -13.68
C ASP A 71 -10.22 -7.38 -14.26
N THR A 72 -9.79 -7.41 -15.51
CA THR A 72 -9.29 -8.62 -16.16
C THR A 72 -7.93 -9.04 -15.58
N LEU A 73 -7.01 -8.10 -15.36
CA LEU A 73 -5.74 -8.35 -14.69
C LEU A 73 -5.96 -8.92 -13.28
N HIS A 74 -6.86 -8.33 -12.50
CA HIS A 74 -7.19 -8.78 -11.14
C HIS A 74 -7.81 -10.19 -11.11
N ARG A 75 -8.65 -10.53 -12.09
CA ARG A 75 -9.24 -11.87 -12.21
C ARG A 75 -8.21 -12.93 -12.56
N THR A 76 -7.23 -12.61 -13.42
CA THR A 76 -6.17 -13.55 -13.81
C THR A 76 -5.11 -13.74 -12.74
N ARG A 77 -4.87 -12.72 -11.91
CA ARG A 77 -3.84 -12.69 -10.86
C ARG A 77 -4.40 -12.91 -9.45
N ARG A 78 -5.60 -13.49 -9.32
CA ARG A 78 -6.37 -13.51 -8.06
C ARG A 78 -5.74 -14.37 -6.96
N THR A 79 -4.69 -13.86 -6.33
CA THR A 79 -4.25 -14.28 -5.00
C THR A 79 -5.02 -13.45 -3.98
N TYR A 80 -5.61 -14.10 -2.97
CA TYR A 80 -6.50 -13.49 -1.94
C TYR A 80 -5.83 -12.34 -1.13
N ARG A 81 -4.55 -12.06 -1.37
CA ARG A 81 -3.68 -11.17 -0.61
C ARG A 81 -3.72 -9.70 -1.04
N PHE A 82 -4.18 -9.37 -2.24
CA PHE A 82 -4.07 -8.01 -2.81
C PHE A 82 -5.41 -7.27 -2.97
N GLY A 83 -6.41 -7.57 -2.14
CA GLY A 83 -7.81 -7.10 -2.29
C GLY A 83 -8.06 -5.57 -2.36
N GLY A 84 -7.02 -4.73 -2.37
CA GLY A 84 -7.10 -3.30 -2.66
C GLY A 84 -5.86 -2.72 -3.36
N LEU A 85 -5.05 -3.57 -4.02
CA LEU A 85 -3.97 -3.11 -4.89
C LEU A 85 -4.60 -2.43 -6.10
N LEU A 86 -4.12 -1.24 -6.49
CA LEU A 86 -4.62 -0.43 -7.63
C LEU A 86 -6.08 0.07 -7.52
N SER A 87 -6.83 -0.27 -6.46
CA SER A 87 -8.28 0.01 -6.37
C SER A 87 -8.66 1.47 -6.10
N SER A 88 -7.71 2.31 -5.70
CA SER A 88 -7.94 3.72 -5.33
C SER A 88 -7.12 4.68 -6.19
N LEU A 89 -6.73 4.22 -7.37
CA LEU A 89 -5.83 4.90 -8.27
C LEU A 89 -6.61 5.86 -9.19
N ASP A 90 -6.08 7.06 -9.38
CA ASP A 90 -6.36 7.91 -10.55
C ASP A 90 -5.25 7.69 -11.57
N PRO A 91 -5.45 6.89 -12.63
CA PRO A 91 -4.38 6.54 -13.55
C PRO A 91 -3.78 7.74 -14.29
N VAL A 92 -4.53 8.82 -14.47
CA VAL A 92 -4.02 10.04 -15.10
C VAL A 92 -2.91 10.65 -14.24
N SER A 93 -3.17 10.79 -12.93
CA SER A 93 -2.24 11.44 -12.00
C SER A 93 -1.21 10.46 -11.42
N ASP A 94 -1.60 9.21 -11.17
CA ASP A 94 -0.76 8.22 -10.49
C ASP A 94 0.14 7.44 -11.46
N ILE A 95 -0.32 7.13 -12.67
CA ILE A 95 0.48 6.36 -13.65
C ILE A 95 1.11 7.30 -14.68
N GLY A 96 0.33 8.24 -15.23
CA GLY A 96 0.74 9.05 -16.37
C GLY A 96 2.01 9.87 -16.17
N GLU A 97 2.32 10.30 -14.95
CA GLU A 97 3.51 11.11 -14.64
C GLU A 97 4.70 10.28 -14.14
N ALA A 98 4.49 9.01 -13.79
CA ALA A 98 5.50 8.17 -13.15
C ALA A 98 6.20 7.24 -14.15
N SER A 99 7.50 7.01 -13.95
CA SER A 99 8.16 5.87 -14.63
C SER A 99 7.54 4.55 -14.16
N ARG A 100 7.72 3.51 -14.98
CA ARG A 100 7.24 2.16 -14.67
C ARG A 100 7.81 1.65 -13.35
N GLU A 101 9.10 1.88 -13.12
CA GLU A 101 9.83 1.44 -11.93
C GLU A 101 9.37 2.18 -10.67
N GLU A 102 9.19 3.51 -10.75
CA GLU A 102 8.68 4.31 -9.64
C GLU A 102 7.25 3.90 -9.28
N PHE A 103 6.41 3.73 -10.29
CA PHE A 103 5.03 3.28 -10.10
C PHE A 103 4.97 1.90 -9.43
N ALA A 104 5.72 0.93 -9.96
CA ALA A 104 5.76 -0.43 -9.44
C ALA A 104 6.27 -0.46 -8.01
N SER A 105 7.40 0.19 -7.72
CA SER A 105 7.98 0.28 -6.38
C SER A 105 6.98 0.86 -5.36
N ARG A 106 6.29 1.95 -5.73
CA ARG A 106 5.28 2.59 -4.89
C ARG A 106 4.11 1.64 -4.60
N GLN A 107 3.61 0.92 -5.60
CA GLN A 107 2.56 -0.09 -5.40
C GLN A 107 3.04 -1.29 -4.60
N GLY A 108 4.29 -1.71 -4.75
CA GLY A 108 4.93 -2.73 -3.93
C GLY A 108 4.90 -2.37 -2.44
N HIS A 109 5.10 -1.10 -2.09
CA HIS A 109 4.93 -0.62 -0.71
C HIS A 109 3.46 -0.68 -0.25
N PHE A 110 2.51 -0.32 -1.11
CA PHE A 110 1.10 -0.34 -0.75
C PHE A 110 0.52 -1.76 -0.68
N ALA A 111 1.03 -2.72 -1.43
CA ALA A 111 0.56 -4.09 -1.39
C ALA A 111 0.85 -4.80 -0.07
N LEU A 112 1.79 -4.26 0.70
CA LEU A 112 2.16 -4.73 2.03
C LEU A 112 1.23 -4.18 3.12
N LYS A 113 0.01 -3.71 2.76
CA LYS A 113 -0.92 -3.13 3.72
C LYS A 113 -1.06 -4.05 4.93
N ARG A 114 -0.92 -3.39 6.07
CA ARG A 114 -1.27 -3.81 7.42
C ARG A 114 -0.21 -4.59 8.18
N ARG A 115 0.73 -3.84 8.79
CA ARG A 115 1.63 -4.40 9.78
C ARG A 115 1.42 -3.69 11.10
N ASN A 116 1.04 -4.48 12.10
CA ASN A 116 1.33 -4.10 13.45
C ASN A 116 2.76 -4.59 13.76
N VAL A 117 3.64 -3.72 14.20
CA VAL A 117 5.06 -4.03 14.39
C VAL A 117 5.46 -3.72 15.82
N LEU A 118 6.14 -4.68 16.45
CA LEU A 118 6.90 -4.44 17.67
C LEU A 118 8.35 -4.16 17.27
N THR A 119 8.87 -2.99 17.59
CA THR A 119 10.29 -2.68 17.38
C THR A 119 11.16 -3.29 18.47
N LEU A 120 12.47 -3.37 18.22
CA LEU A 120 13.46 -3.79 19.22
C LEU A 120 13.54 -2.79 20.39
N GLY A 121 13.17 -1.53 20.15
CA GLY A 121 13.01 -0.50 21.18
C GLY A 121 11.74 -0.66 22.01
N GLY A 122 10.95 -1.72 21.79
CA GLY A 122 9.74 -2.00 22.56
C GLY A 122 8.53 -1.18 22.14
N TRP A 123 8.55 -0.55 20.96
CA TRP A 123 7.43 0.23 20.46
C TRP A 123 6.45 -0.62 19.65
N TRP A 124 5.17 -0.48 19.94
CA TRP A 124 4.09 -1.06 19.18
C TRP A 124 3.50 -0.02 18.23
N TYR A 125 3.64 -0.28 16.94
CA TYR A 125 2.99 0.47 15.88
C TYR A 125 1.80 -0.32 15.39
N GLU A 126 0.60 0.23 15.53
CA GLU A 126 -0.66 -0.36 15.07
C GLU A 126 -1.38 0.60 14.13
N ILE A 127 -2.10 0.05 13.17
CA ILE A 127 -2.75 0.85 12.14
C ILE A 127 -3.91 1.62 12.75
N GLY A 128 -3.91 2.93 12.53
CA GLY A 128 -4.97 3.81 13.02
C GLY A 128 -4.81 4.19 14.47
N ASP A 129 -3.83 3.62 15.17
CA ASP A 129 -3.51 3.93 16.56
C ASP A 129 -2.15 4.64 16.66
N PRO A 130 -2.00 5.61 17.58
CA PRO A 130 -0.69 6.17 17.88
C PRO A 130 0.29 5.09 18.40
N PRO A 131 1.60 5.22 18.13
CA PRO A 131 2.60 4.31 18.66
C PRO A 131 2.54 4.21 20.19
N LEU A 132 2.66 3.00 20.72
CA LEU A 132 2.63 2.73 22.15
C LEU A 132 3.89 1.99 22.60
N HIS A 133 4.65 2.59 23.51
CA HIS A 133 5.76 1.88 24.14
C HIS A 133 5.22 0.76 25.04
N GLY A 134 5.78 -0.44 24.93
CA GLY A 134 5.26 -1.66 25.58
C GLY A 134 5.23 -1.61 27.11
N ALA A 135 6.00 -0.70 27.73
CA ALA A 135 5.96 -0.47 29.18
C ALA A 135 4.87 0.52 29.62
N CYS A 136 4.17 1.16 28.69
CA CYS A 136 3.17 2.19 28.95
C CYS A 136 1.74 1.67 28.74
N GLN A 137 0.78 2.23 29.46
CA GLN A 137 -0.62 1.79 29.42
C GLN A 137 -1.43 2.49 28.31
N SER A 138 -1.08 3.72 27.96
CA SER A 138 -1.72 4.46 26.87
C SER A 138 -0.73 5.39 26.16
N PRO A 139 -1.00 5.77 24.89
CA PRO A 139 -0.16 6.71 24.16
C PRO A 139 -0.07 8.08 24.86
N SER A 140 -1.19 8.56 25.42
CA SER A 140 -1.26 9.85 26.13
C SER A 140 -0.44 9.91 27.42
N GLN A 141 -0.03 8.76 27.96
CA GLN A 141 0.76 8.64 29.18
C GLN A 141 2.20 8.19 28.90
N CYS A 142 2.57 8.00 27.64
CA CYS A 142 3.91 7.57 27.26
C CYS A 142 4.85 8.80 27.22
N PRO A 143 5.87 8.90 28.11
CA PRO A 143 6.84 9.99 28.07
C PRO A 143 7.96 9.76 27.04
N HIS A 144 7.98 8.58 26.40
CA HIS A 144 9.04 8.16 25.50
C HIS A 144 8.78 8.69 24.08
N GLU A 145 9.86 8.86 23.31
CA GLU A 145 9.80 9.26 21.91
C GLU A 145 9.80 8.01 20.99
N PRO A 146 8.88 7.93 20.00
CA PRO A 146 8.85 6.82 19.05
C PRO A 146 10.19 6.61 18.34
N ASP A 147 10.60 5.36 18.16
CA ASP A 147 11.92 5.02 17.60
C ASP A 147 11.93 4.91 16.07
N VAL A 148 10.75 4.88 15.46
CA VAL A 148 10.51 4.90 14.01
C VAL A 148 9.54 6.03 13.69
N GLY A 149 9.77 6.71 12.57
CA GLY A 149 8.85 7.73 12.06
C GLY A 149 7.43 7.19 11.83
N GLU A 150 6.46 8.10 11.72
CA GLU A 150 5.08 7.71 11.52
C GLU A 150 4.81 7.14 10.12
N GLY A 151 3.90 6.16 10.05
CA GLY A 151 3.38 5.63 8.79
C GLY A 151 4.11 4.42 8.22
N VAL A 152 3.48 3.84 7.19
CA VAL A 152 3.86 2.54 6.62
C VAL A 152 5.28 2.54 6.03
N VAL A 153 5.73 3.67 5.46
CA VAL A 153 7.04 3.80 4.82
C VAL A 153 8.17 3.66 5.84
N ALA A 154 8.07 4.35 6.99
CA ALA A 154 9.07 4.30 8.03
C ALA A 154 9.14 2.91 8.70
N VAL A 155 7.99 2.29 8.93
CA VAL A 155 7.91 0.91 9.47
C VAL A 155 8.50 -0.12 8.51
N ASP A 156 8.28 0.01 7.19
CA ASP A 156 8.88 -0.89 6.20
C ASP A 156 10.40 -0.72 6.13
N ALA A 157 10.90 0.53 6.19
CA ALA A 157 12.32 0.81 6.25
C ALA A 157 12.98 0.19 7.50
N TYR A 158 12.34 0.32 8.67
CA TYR A 158 12.80 -0.32 9.91
C TYR A 158 12.91 -1.84 9.77
N LEU A 159 11.84 -2.50 9.29
CA LEU A 159 11.84 -3.95 9.14
C LEU A 159 12.95 -4.43 8.18
N ARG A 160 13.26 -3.69 7.12
CA ARG A 160 14.36 -4.03 6.19
C ARG A 160 15.75 -3.97 6.83
N GLY A 161 15.93 -3.13 7.85
CA GLY A 161 17.19 -3.02 8.58
C GLY A 161 17.45 -4.18 9.55
N LEU A 162 16.46 -5.02 9.84
CA LEU A 162 16.61 -6.16 10.75
C LEU A 162 17.30 -7.35 10.09
N ALA A 163 18.04 -8.11 10.89
CA ALA A 163 18.64 -9.37 10.45
C ALA A 163 17.54 -10.36 10.00
N PRO A 164 17.77 -11.17 8.94
CA PRO A 164 16.77 -12.09 8.38
C PRO A 164 16.14 -13.06 9.40
N ASP A 165 16.91 -13.48 10.39
CA ASP A 165 16.55 -14.41 11.46
C ASP A 165 15.86 -13.75 12.67
N THR A 166 15.53 -12.46 12.58
CA THR A 166 14.86 -11.74 13.67
C THR A 166 13.39 -12.16 13.81
N LEU A 167 12.95 -12.45 15.03
CA LEU A 167 11.56 -12.75 15.37
C LEU A 167 10.99 -11.68 16.29
N LEU A 168 9.88 -11.06 15.88
CA LEU A 168 9.21 -9.99 16.63
C LEU A 168 7.86 -10.51 17.13
N VAL A 169 7.64 -10.54 18.45
CA VAL A 169 6.41 -11.06 19.05
C VAL A 169 5.89 -10.14 20.14
N ARG A 170 4.61 -9.75 20.03
CA ARG A 170 3.87 -9.15 21.14
C ARG A 170 3.10 -10.23 21.89
N VAL A 171 3.44 -10.43 23.16
CA VAL A 171 2.70 -11.31 24.09
C VAL A 171 1.88 -10.43 25.03
N HIS A 172 0.57 -10.66 25.07
CA HIS A 172 -0.30 -10.10 26.10
C HIS A 172 -0.63 -11.20 27.09
N CYS A 173 -0.06 -11.12 28.28
CA CYS A 173 -0.37 -12.04 29.37
C CYS A 173 -1.60 -11.52 30.11
N HIS A 174 -2.68 -12.31 30.11
CA HIS A 174 -3.81 -12.07 31.00
C HIS A 174 -3.44 -12.61 32.39
N VAL A 175 -3.69 -11.80 33.42
CA VAL A 175 -3.51 -12.18 34.83
C VAL A 175 -4.88 -12.34 35.48
#